data_AF-A0A7W0PYB9-F1
#
_entry.id   AF-A0A7W0PYB9-F1
#
_cell.length_a   1.000
_cell.length_b   1.000
_cell.length_c   1.000
_cell.angle_alpha   90.00
_cell.angle_beta   90.00
_cell.angle_gamma   90.00
#
_symmetry.space_group_name_H-M   'P 1'
#
loop_
_entity.id
_entity.type
_entity.pdbx_description
1 polymer ?
#
loop_
_entity_poly.entity_id
_entity_poly.type
_entity_poly.pdbx_seq_one_letter_code
_entity_poly.pdbx_strand_id
1 'polypeptide(L)'
;MDYALLGPLEVRSDGRPIPVGRGKQRALLAVLALNAGRVVPAERLIDELWGDEPPATAATALQVYVSRLRKSLGEGAIETRAPGYLVEGDVDVRRFDELVSEARRSEPARTAELL
;
A
#
# COMPACT_ATOMS: atom_id res chain seq x y z
N MET A 1 -2.64 -1.87 -11.12
CA MET A 1 -3.37 -1.45 -9.90
C MET A 1 -2.76 -0.16 -9.45
N ASP A 2 -3.59 0.83 -9.13
CA ASP A 2 -3.15 2.13 -8.62
C ASP A 2 -3.64 2.31 -7.19
N TYR A 3 -2.73 2.68 -6.29
CA TYR A 3 -3.00 2.93 -4.89
C TYR A 3 -2.77 4.40 -4.57
N ALA A 4 -3.82 5.10 -4.11
CA ALA A 4 -3.70 6.45 -3.60
C ALA A 4 -3.76 6.44 -2.07
N LEU A 5 -2.69 6.90 -1.42
CA LEU A 5 -2.51 6.95 0.03
C LEU A 5 -2.34 8.37 0.56
N LEU A 6 -2.12 9.37 -0.29
CA LEU A 6 -2.04 10.79 0.09
C LEU A 6 -3.44 11.40 0.30
N GLY A 7 -4.23 10.75 1.15
CA GLY A 7 -5.65 11.01 1.37
C GLY A 7 -6.34 9.75 1.87
N PRO A 8 -7.68 9.64 1.76
CA PRO A 8 -8.37 8.39 1.98
C PRO A 8 -7.81 7.31 1.04
N LEU A 9 -7.55 6.09 1.56
CA LEU A 9 -7.04 4.98 0.72
C LEU A 9 -8.01 4.67 -0.43
N GLU A 10 -7.61 4.96 -1.66
CA GLU A 10 -8.33 4.61 -2.89
C GLU A 10 -7.55 3.58 -3.70
N VAL A 11 -8.29 2.69 -4.36
CA VAL A 11 -7.71 1.69 -5.25
C VAL A 11 -8.41 1.76 -6.59
N ARG A 12 -7.63 1.72 -7.67
CA ARG A 12 -8.14 1.67 -9.04
C ARG A 12 -7.54 0.48 -9.79
N SER A 13 -8.35 -0.19 -10.60
CA SER A 13 -7.89 -1.11 -11.64
C SER A 13 -8.36 -0.58 -12.99
N ASP A 14 -7.42 -0.40 -13.92
CA ASP A 14 -7.69 0.15 -15.25
C ASP A 14 -8.50 1.48 -15.17
N GLY A 15 -8.11 2.33 -14.23
CA GLY A 15 -8.76 3.62 -13.96
C GLY A 15 -10.11 3.55 -13.22
N ARG A 16 -10.66 2.36 -12.97
CA ARG A 16 -11.95 2.19 -12.29
C ARG A 16 -11.78 2.01 -10.78
N PRO A 17 -12.53 2.74 -9.93
CA PRO A 17 -12.41 2.62 -8.49
C PRO A 17 -12.93 1.26 -8.01
N ILE A 18 -12.16 0.62 -7.12
CA ILE A 18 -12.54 -0.63 -6.46
C ILE A 18 -12.88 -0.33 -4.99
N PRO A 19 -14.10 -0.65 -4.52
CA PRO A 19 -14.43 -0.54 -3.11
C PRO A 19 -13.59 -1.52 -2.28
N VAL A 20 -12.86 -0.98 -1.31
CA VAL A 20 -12.10 -1.79 -0.35
C VAL A 20 -12.80 -1.77 1.01
N GLY A 21 -12.72 -2.88 1.74
CA GLY A 21 -13.25 -2.98 3.10
C GLY A 21 -12.68 -1.93 4.06
N ARG A 22 -13.32 -1.77 5.22
CA ARG A 22 -12.93 -0.77 6.24
C ARG A 22 -11.98 -1.35 7.30
N GLY A 23 -11.41 -0.48 8.14
CA GLY A 23 -10.60 -0.87 9.29
C GLY A 23 -9.35 -1.63 8.89
N LYS A 24 -9.09 -2.78 9.54
CA LYS A 24 -7.87 -3.58 9.35
C LYS A 24 -7.67 -4.09 7.91
N GLN A 25 -8.72 -4.27 7.10
CA GLN A 25 -8.56 -4.61 5.67
C GLN A 25 -7.91 -3.46 4.89
N ARG A 26 -8.33 -2.23 5.16
CA ARG A 26 -7.75 -1.02 4.57
C ARG A 26 -6.33 -0.79 5.07
N ALA A 27 -6.09 -0.98 6.37
CA ALA A 27 -4.74 -0.88 6.93
C ALA A 27 -3.79 -1.93 6.32
N LEU A 28 -4.23 -3.18 6.18
CA LEU A 28 -3.45 -4.25 5.54
C LEU A 28 -3.06 -3.86 4.11
N LEU A 29 -4.03 -3.38 3.33
CA LEU A 29 -3.76 -2.98 1.96
C LEU A 29 -2.82 -1.78 1.88
N ALA A 30 -2.93 -0.81 2.80
CA ALA A 30 -2.02 0.33 2.87
C ALA A 30 -0.58 -0.11 3.16
N VAL A 31 -0.36 -1.00 4.14
CA VAL A 31 0.98 -1.53 4.47
C VAL A 31 1.58 -2.29 3.28
N LEU A 32 0.77 -3.10 2.60
CA LEU A 32 1.21 -3.81 1.40
C LEU A 32 1.51 -2.84 0.25
N ALA A 33 0.65 -1.86 -0.01
CA ALA A 33 0.86 -0.87 -1.07
C ALA A 33 2.11 -0.02 -0.84
N LEU A 34 2.37 0.46 0.40
CA LEU A 34 3.64 1.14 0.73
C LEU A 34 4.87 0.27 0.39
N ASN A 35 4.71 -1.05 0.44
CA ASN A 35 5.71 -2.04 0.10
C ASN A 35 5.48 -2.74 -1.25
N ALA A 36 4.71 -2.15 -2.18
CA ALA A 36 4.43 -2.75 -3.49
C ALA A 36 5.71 -3.22 -4.20
N GLY A 37 5.67 -4.41 -4.82
CA GLY A 37 6.82 -5.09 -5.41
C GLY A 37 7.77 -5.77 -4.41
N ARG A 38 7.46 -5.73 -3.09
CA ARG A 38 8.24 -6.42 -2.05
C ARG A 38 7.35 -7.32 -1.21
N VAL A 39 7.90 -8.47 -0.81
CA VAL A 39 7.24 -9.39 0.13
C VAL A 39 7.28 -8.77 1.53
N VAL A 40 6.11 -8.64 2.15
CA VAL A 40 5.96 -8.27 3.56
C VAL A 40 5.67 -9.53 4.36
N PRO A 41 6.52 -9.89 5.35
CA PRO A 41 6.30 -11.06 6.19
C PRO A 41 4.96 -11.02 6.93
N ALA A 42 4.32 -12.17 7.14
CA ALA A 42 3.04 -12.25 7.82
C ALA A 42 3.10 -11.73 9.27
N GLU A 43 4.18 -12.01 10.00
CA GLU A 43 4.41 -11.50 11.36
C GLU A 43 4.46 -9.98 11.39
N ARG A 44 5.23 -9.36 10.48
CA ARG A 44 5.26 -7.91 10.34
C ARG A 44 3.87 -7.33 10.04
N LEU A 45 3.09 -7.98 9.17
CA LEU A 45 1.72 -7.53 8.90
C LEU A 45 0.83 -7.62 10.15
N ILE A 46 1.05 -8.62 11.01
CA ILE A 46 0.35 -8.71 12.29
C ILE A 46 0.76 -7.54 13.19
N ASP A 47 2.05 -7.25 13.33
CA ASP A 47 2.54 -6.15 14.16
C ASP A 47 2.01 -4.79 13.68
N GLU A 48 2.05 -4.53 12.37
CA GLU A 48 1.54 -3.28 11.78
C GLU A 48 0.01 -3.15 11.94
N LEU A 49 -0.70 -4.28 11.96
CA LEU A 49 -2.14 -4.29 12.12
C LEU A 49 -2.56 -4.18 13.57
N TRP A 50 -1.93 -4.84 14.53
CA TRP A 50 -2.43 -4.91 15.91
C TRP A 50 -1.51 -4.24 16.95
N GLY A 51 -0.31 -3.84 16.57
CA GLY A 51 0.68 -3.28 17.49
C GLY A 51 1.07 -4.32 18.55
N ASP A 52 1.21 -3.87 19.79
CA ASP A 52 1.69 -4.68 20.91
C ASP A 52 0.64 -5.68 21.45
N GLU A 53 -0.62 -5.60 21.00
CA GLU A 53 -1.72 -6.43 21.51
C GLU A 53 -2.40 -7.26 20.39
N PRO A 54 -1.69 -8.16 19.70
CA PRO A 54 -2.31 -9.04 18.73
C PRO A 54 -3.22 -10.07 19.41
N PRO A 55 -4.44 -10.31 18.89
CA PRO A 55 -5.28 -11.39 19.38
C PRO A 55 -4.62 -12.75 19.08
N ALA A 56 -4.93 -13.77 19.88
CA ALA A 56 -4.46 -15.15 19.62
C ALA A 56 -4.81 -15.67 18.22
N THR A 57 -5.83 -15.09 17.58
CA THR A 57 -6.30 -15.43 16.23
C THR A 57 -5.74 -14.53 15.13
N ALA A 58 -4.73 -13.69 15.40
CA ALA A 58 -4.21 -12.69 14.46
C ALA A 58 -3.80 -13.30 13.11
N ALA A 59 -3.08 -14.43 13.12
CA ALA A 59 -2.69 -15.13 11.90
C ALA A 59 -3.91 -15.56 11.06
N THR A 60 -4.93 -16.14 11.71
CA THR A 60 -6.18 -16.52 11.03
C THR A 60 -6.94 -15.29 10.52
N ALA A 61 -7.01 -14.22 11.31
CA ALA A 61 -7.64 -12.97 10.91
C ALA A 61 -6.95 -12.33 9.70
N LEU A 62 -5.61 -12.37 9.64
CA LEU A 62 -4.83 -11.91 8.51
C LEU A 62 -5.20 -12.68 7.23
N GLN A 63 -5.27 -14.01 7.28
CA GLN A 63 -5.72 -14.83 6.14
C GLN A 63 -7.12 -14.45 5.67
N VAL A 64 -8.04 -14.19 6.60
CA VAL A 64 -9.42 -13.76 6.29
C VAL A 64 -9.41 -12.40 5.60
N TYR A 65 -8.60 -11.45 6.05
CA TYR A 65 -8.48 -10.14 5.41
C TYR A 65 -7.87 -10.24 4.02
N VAL A 66 -6.81 -11.03 3.82
CA VAL A 66 -6.24 -11.30 2.50
C VAL A 66 -7.28 -11.92 1.56
N SER A 67 -8.03 -12.91 2.02
CA SER A 67 -9.09 -13.54 1.22
C SER A 67 -10.18 -12.53 0.81
N ARG A 68 -10.61 -11.67 1.72
CA ARG A 68 -11.61 -10.62 1.41
C ARG A 68 -11.06 -9.60 0.42
N LEU A 69 -9.81 -9.19 0.57
CA LEU A 69 -9.17 -8.27 -0.36
C LEU A 69 -9.03 -8.90 -1.76
N ARG A 70 -8.62 -10.17 -1.88
CA ARG A 70 -8.61 -10.89 -3.16
C ARG A 70 -9.98 -10.94 -3.83
N LYS A 71 -11.04 -11.17 -3.06
CA LYS A 71 -12.42 -11.14 -3.58
C LYS A 71 -12.81 -9.76 -4.13
N SER A 72 -12.33 -8.68 -3.51
CA SER A 72 -12.63 -7.31 -3.96
C SER A 72 -11.74 -6.85 -5.10
N LEU A 73 -10.44 -7.16 -5.05
CA LEU A 73 -9.41 -6.65 -5.96
C LEU A 73 -9.15 -7.57 -7.17
N GLY A 74 -9.56 -8.84 -7.08
CA GLY A 74 -9.18 -9.91 -8.00
C GLY A 74 -8.21 -10.90 -7.35
N GLU A 75 -8.35 -12.19 -7.68
CA GLU A 75 -7.62 -13.29 -7.03
C GLU A 75 -6.09 -13.16 -7.12
N GLY A 76 -5.58 -12.51 -8.17
CA GLY A 76 -4.14 -12.27 -8.38
C GLY A 76 -3.62 -10.95 -7.81
N ALA A 77 -4.47 -10.09 -7.23
CA ALA A 77 -4.04 -8.76 -6.79
C ALA A 77 -3.16 -8.78 -5.53
N ILE A 78 -3.25 -9.86 -4.73
CA ILE A 78 -2.36 -10.11 -3.59
C ILE A 78 -1.77 -11.49 -3.78
N GLU A 79 -0.46 -11.58 -3.92
CA GLU A 79 0.23 -12.87 -4.06
C GLU A 79 0.71 -13.37 -2.70
N THR A 80 0.57 -14.68 -2.47
CA THR A 80 1.21 -15.33 -1.32
C THR A 80 2.61 -15.76 -1.75
N ARG A 81 3.64 -15.18 -1.14
CA ARG A 81 5.04 -15.52 -1.38
C ARG A 81 5.77 -15.60 -0.06
N ALA A 82 6.26 -16.79 0.30
CA ALA A 82 6.88 -17.03 1.59
C ALA A 82 8.02 -16.00 1.85
N PRO A 83 8.09 -15.41 3.07
CA PRO A 83 7.29 -15.72 4.27
C PRO A 83 6.02 -14.87 4.46
N GLY A 84 5.43 -14.30 3.40
CA GLY A 84 4.24 -13.48 3.54
C GLY A 84 3.52 -13.16 2.24
N TYR A 85 3.24 -11.87 2.03
CA TYR A 85 2.40 -11.40 0.93
C TYR A 85 3.03 -10.23 0.20
N LEU A 86 2.68 -10.08 -1.07
CA LEU A 86 3.03 -8.91 -1.86
C LEU A 86 1.81 -8.41 -2.65
N VAL A 87 1.89 -7.15 -3.04
CA VAL A 87 1.05 -6.55 -4.08
C VAL A 87 1.95 -5.90 -5.11
N GLU A 88 1.50 -5.90 -6.34
CA GLU A 88 2.12 -5.13 -7.43
C GLU A 88 1.26 -3.90 -7.73
N GLY A 89 1.88 -2.85 -8.26
CA GLY A 89 1.18 -1.66 -8.72
C GLY A 89 1.83 -0.35 -8.34
N ASP A 90 1.24 0.73 -8.83
CA ASP A 90 1.72 2.09 -8.66
C ASP A 90 1.14 2.72 -7.39
N VAL A 91 1.96 3.50 -6.70
CA VAL A 91 1.61 4.12 -5.41
C VAL A 91 1.94 5.61 -5.48
N ASP A 92 0.95 6.45 -5.22
CA ASP A 92 1.09 7.91 -5.28
C ASP A 92 2.21 8.48 -4.38
N VAL A 93 2.45 7.86 -3.23
CA VAL A 93 3.55 8.22 -2.31
C VAL A 93 4.91 8.07 -2.98
N ARG A 94 5.12 7.02 -3.79
CA ARG A 94 6.39 6.82 -4.51
C ARG A 94 6.56 7.86 -5.61
N ARG A 95 5.49 8.12 -6.35
CA ARG A 95 5.47 9.17 -7.38
C ARG A 95 5.78 10.54 -6.80
N PHE A 96 5.24 10.85 -5.62
CA PHE A 96 5.55 12.08 -4.90
C PHE A 96 7.02 12.15 -4.47
N ASP A 97 7.56 11.08 -3.87
CA ASP A 97 8.96 11.03 -3.43
C ASP A 97 9.94 11.14 -4.60
N GLU A 98 9.61 10.54 -5.75
CA GLU A 98 10.35 10.65 -7.01
C GLU A 98 10.35 12.10 -7.53
N LEU A 99 9.18 12.74 -7.61
CA LEU A 99 9.04 14.13 -8.07
C LEU A 99 9.75 15.12 -7.14
N VAL A 100 9.69 14.91 -5.82
CA VAL A 100 10.42 15.74 -4.83
C VAL A 100 11.93 15.52 -4.97
N SER A 101 12.37 14.28 -5.15
CA SER A 101 13.78 13.96 -5.35
C SER A 101 14.31 14.53 -6.66
N GLU A 102 13.51 14.52 -7.73
CA GLU A 102 13.83 15.17 -9.00
C GLU A 102 13.94 16.69 -8.85
N ALA A 103 12.95 17.33 -8.20
CA ALA A 103 12.97 18.77 -7.93
C ALA A 103 14.16 19.22 -7.07
N ARG A 104 14.62 18.36 -6.14
CA ARG A 104 15.84 18.61 -5.34
C ARG A 104 17.13 18.46 -6.14
N ARG A 105 17.11 17.63 -7.20
CA ARG A 105 18.27 17.39 -8.08
C ARG A 105 18.34 18.37 -9.25
N SER A 106 17.22 19.00 -9.63
CA SER A 106 17.23 20.16 -10.51
C SER A 106 17.67 21.40 -9.74
N GLU A 107 18.62 22.17 -10.28
CA GLU A 107 18.96 23.47 -9.70
C GLU A 107 17.69 24.35 -9.60
N PRO A 108 17.52 25.14 -8.52
CA PRO A 108 16.48 26.14 -8.47
C PRO A 108 16.73 27.08 -9.65
N ALA A 109 15.90 27.01 -10.68
CA ALA A 109 15.96 27.95 -11.79
C ALA A 109 15.87 29.36 -11.19
N ARG A 110 17.01 30.05 -11.25
CA ARG A 110 17.33 31.36 -10.70
C ARG A 110 16.21 32.36 -10.98
N THR A 111 15.21 32.39 -10.09
CA THR A 111 14.10 33.35 -10.13
C THR A 111 14.20 34.25 -8.90
N ALA A 112 15.32 34.97 -8.82
CA ALA A 112 15.54 36.01 -7.83
C ALA A 112 16.41 37.17 -8.38
N GLU A 113 16.59 37.27 -9.69
CA GLU A 113 17.28 38.42 -10.35
C GLU A 113 16.35 39.20 -11.29
N LEU A 114 15.03 39.10 -11.11
CA LEU A 114 14.03 39.93 -11.82
C LEU A 114 13.13 40.75 -10.88
N LEU A 115 13.55 40.95 -9.63
CA LEU A 115 13.00 41.96 -8.71
C LEU A 115 14.09 42.98 -8.38
#